data_AF-A0A367VAC4-F1
#
_entry.id   AF-A0A367VAC4-F1
#
_cell.length_a   1.000
_cell.length_b   1.000
_cell.length_c   1.000
_cell.angle_alpha   90.00
_cell.angle_beta   90.00
_cell.angle_gamma   90.00
#
_symmetry.space_group_name_H-M   'P 1'
#
loop_
_entity.id
_entity.type
_entity.pdbx_description
1 polymer ?
#
loop_
_entity_poly.entity_id
_entity_poly.type
_entity_poly.pdbx_seq_one_letter_code
_entity_poly.pdbx_strand_id
1 'polypeptide(L)'
;MTGDLFANEPPRNLLPFDGEVLLLRDIMAADDADKTFARLQSNIVWQQETAKIHGKEIPVPRLTAWYGEVAYRYSGVYHPASPFPSIVAPLRTLAEELSGAAFNTVLLNQYRDGRDSVSWHADDEEVLGENPVIASLTFGQERRFHFRHKKTGDRISVDLPHNSALIMSGATQHCWLHQLPKTARQVGPRINLTFRNTRPESR
;
A
#
# COMPACT_ATOMS: atom_id res chain seq x y z
N MET A 1 -28.65 15.19 -2.06
CA MET A 1 -27.43 15.87 -2.54
C MET A 1 -26.76 16.55 -1.36
N THR A 2 -25.96 15.82 -0.60
CA THR A 2 -25.02 16.39 0.38
C THR A 2 -23.72 16.58 -0.38
N GLY A 3 -23.56 17.74 -1.01
CA GLY A 3 -22.29 18.12 -1.62
C GLY A 3 -21.27 18.23 -0.51
N ASP A 4 -20.23 17.41 -0.59
CA ASP A 4 -19.08 17.49 0.30
C ASP A 4 -18.41 18.84 0.07
N LEU A 5 -18.48 19.73 1.08
CA LEU A 5 -17.94 21.09 1.01
C LEU A 5 -16.42 21.14 0.80
N PHE A 6 -15.73 20.00 0.82
CA PHE A 6 -14.28 19.88 0.65
C PHE A 6 -13.84 19.22 -0.66
N ALA A 7 -14.77 18.88 -1.56
CA ALA A 7 -14.44 18.17 -2.80
C ALA A 7 -13.44 18.90 -3.74
N ASN A 8 -13.17 20.19 -3.50
CA ASN A 8 -12.32 21.03 -4.34
C ASN A 8 -11.05 21.58 -3.64
N GLU A 9 -10.76 21.19 -2.40
CA GLU A 9 -9.48 21.58 -1.79
C GLU A 9 -8.36 20.62 -2.24
N PRO A 10 -7.16 21.15 -2.57
CA PRO A 10 -6.02 20.28 -2.85
C PRO A 10 -5.71 19.40 -1.63
N PRO A 11 -5.22 18.16 -1.84
CA PRO A 11 -4.90 17.25 -0.75
C PRO A 11 -3.90 17.90 0.21
N ARG A 12 -4.24 17.92 1.50
CA ARG A 12 -3.33 18.41 2.54
C ARG A 12 -2.46 17.27 3.04
N ASN A 13 -1.22 17.59 3.41
CA ASN A 13 -0.35 16.63 4.08
C ASN A 13 -1.00 16.14 5.38
N LEU A 14 -1.14 14.83 5.53
CA LEU A 14 -1.70 14.20 6.72
C LEU A 14 -0.70 14.18 7.88
N LEU A 15 0.60 14.21 7.59
CA LEU A 15 1.64 14.25 8.61
C LEU A 15 1.94 15.70 9.01
N PRO A 16 2.07 15.99 10.32
CA PRO A 16 2.35 17.33 10.80
C PRO A 16 3.81 17.78 10.55
N PHE A 17 4.74 16.85 10.39
CA PHE A 17 6.18 17.09 10.19
C PHE A 17 6.90 15.80 9.72
N ASP A 18 8.17 15.94 9.32
CA ASP A 18 9.10 14.84 9.00
C ASP A 18 8.54 13.78 8.04
N GLY A 19 7.78 14.21 7.05
CA GLY A 19 7.18 13.33 6.06
C GLY A 19 6.06 14.03 5.31
N GLU A 20 5.70 13.44 4.18
CA GLU A 20 4.60 13.89 3.33
C GLU A 20 3.73 12.70 2.99
N VAL A 21 2.44 12.81 3.33
CA VAL A 21 1.43 11.80 3.05
C VAL A 21 0.19 12.50 2.51
N LEU A 22 -0.21 12.16 1.29
CA LEU A 22 -1.40 12.67 0.63
C LEU A 22 -2.41 11.55 0.44
N LEU A 23 -3.67 11.78 0.84
CA LEU A 23 -4.77 10.89 0.53
C LEU A 23 -5.61 11.49 -0.60
N LEU A 24 -5.69 10.75 -1.70
CA LEU A 24 -6.55 11.04 -2.84
C LEU A 24 -7.75 10.10 -2.80
N ARG A 25 -8.95 10.64 -3.01
CA ARG A 25 -10.21 9.89 -3.04
C ARG A 25 -10.79 9.95 -4.44
N ASP A 26 -11.65 8.99 -4.76
CA ASP A 26 -12.35 8.89 -6.04
C ASP A 26 -11.38 8.93 -7.24
N ILE A 27 -10.29 8.17 -7.12
CA ILE A 27 -9.16 8.20 -8.08
C ILE A 27 -9.50 7.68 -9.49
N MET A 28 -10.65 7.01 -9.63
CA MET A 28 -11.26 6.61 -10.89
C MET A 28 -12.79 6.61 -10.77
N ALA A 29 -13.49 6.39 -11.88
CA ALA A 29 -14.95 6.25 -11.85
C ALA A 29 -15.38 5.09 -10.94
N ALA A 30 -16.45 5.27 -10.16
CA ALA A 30 -16.90 4.30 -9.16
C ALA A 30 -17.12 2.90 -9.76
N ASP A 31 -17.81 2.81 -10.91
CA ASP A 31 -18.03 1.54 -11.62
C ASP A 31 -16.72 0.84 -12.02
N ASP A 32 -15.68 1.61 -12.35
CA ASP A 32 -14.39 1.07 -12.73
C ASP A 32 -13.59 0.62 -11.50
N ALA A 33 -13.74 1.30 -10.36
CA ALA A 33 -13.17 0.87 -9.10
C ALA A 33 -13.77 -0.45 -8.61
N ASP A 34 -15.10 -0.62 -8.74
CA ASP A 34 -15.80 -1.87 -8.41
C ASP A 34 -15.37 -3.02 -9.32
N LYS A 35 -15.32 -2.78 -10.64
CA LYS A 35 -14.81 -3.77 -11.61
C LYS A 35 -13.34 -4.11 -11.33
N THR A 36 -12.53 -3.12 -11.00
CA THR A 36 -11.11 -3.32 -10.66
C THR A 36 -10.98 -4.22 -9.44
N PHE A 37 -11.73 -3.95 -8.38
CA PHE A 37 -11.75 -4.80 -7.18
C PHE A 37 -12.12 -6.25 -7.51
N ALA A 38 -13.23 -6.46 -8.23
CA ALA A 38 -13.69 -7.80 -8.60
C ALA A 38 -12.67 -8.55 -9.47
N ARG A 39 -12.05 -7.86 -10.43
CA ARG A 39 -11.05 -8.45 -11.31
C ARG A 39 -9.76 -8.77 -10.56
N LEU A 40 -9.27 -7.89 -9.67
CA LEU A 40 -8.08 -8.16 -8.85
C LEU A 40 -8.31 -9.38 -7.94
N GLN A 41 -9.49 -9.45 -7.33
CA GLN A 41 -9.84 -10.56 -6.45
C GLN A 41 -9.84 -11.92 -7.17
N SER A 42 -10.28 -11.96 -8.43
CA SER A 42 -10.46 -13.19 -9.21
C SER A 42 -9.27 -13.59 -10.10
N ASN A 43 -8.42 -12.64 -10.52
CA ASN A 43 -7.38 -12.89 -11.53
C ASN A 43 -5.94 -12.89 -10.97
N ILE A 44 -5.74 -12.45 -9.72
CA ILE A 44 -4.43 -12.48 -9.08
C ILE A 44 -4.22 -13.86 -8.43
N VAL A 45 -3.03 -14.42 -8.64
CA VAL A 45 -2.61 -15.66 -7.97
C VAL A 45 -2.11 -15.31 -6.57
N TRP A 46 -3.03 -15.23 -5.63
CA TRP A 46 -2.75 -14.91 -4.23
C TRP A 46 -2.01 -16.03 -3.52
N GLN A 47 -1.00 -15.67 -2.71
CA GLN A 47 -0.25 -16.60 -1.88
C GLN A 47 -0.26 -16.15 -0.42
N GLN A 48 -0.19 -17.10 0.52
CA GLN A 48 0.01 -16.77 1.92
C GLN A 48 1.46 -17.05 2.29
N GLU A 49 2.25 -16.00 2.47
CA GLU A 49 3.62 -16.11 2.94
C GLU A 49 3.69 -16.56 4.41
N THR A 50 4.85 -17.10 4.80
CA THR A 50 5.18 -17.43 6.19
C THR A 50 6.31 -16.54 6.67
N ALA A 51 6.17 -15.98 7.88
CA ALA A 51 7.21 -15.22 8.55
C ALA A 51 7.80 -16.07 9.68
N LYS A 52 9.12 -16.00 9.88
CA LYS A 52 9.80 -16.68 11.00
C LYS A 52 9.84 -15.77 12.22
N ILE A 53 9.03 -16.06 13.23
CA ILE A 53 8.94 -15.30 14.47
C ILE A 53 9.37 -16.20 15.62
N HIS A 54 10.45 -15.82 16.33
CA HIS A 54 11.04 -16.61 17.43
C HIS A 54 11.29 -18.08 17.04
N GLY A 55 11.79 -18.31 15.83
CA GLY A 55 12.09 -19.64 15.31
C GLY A 55 10.88 -20.43 14.79
N LYS A 56 9.65 -19.95 14.98
CA LYS A 56 8.43 -20.58 14.46
C LYS A 56 7.99 -19.94 13.15
N GLU A 57 7.57 -20.74 12.20
CA GLU A 57 6.93 -20.27 10.97
C GLU A 57 5.47 -19.97 11.24
N ILE A 58 5.08 -18.71 11.06
CA ILE A 58 3.73 -18.22 11.29
C ILE A 58 3.20 -17.67 9.96
N PRO A 59 2.00 -18.08 9.51
CA PRO A 59 1.38 -17.50 8.33
C PRO A 59 1.19 -15.99 8.50
N VAL A 60 1.65 -15.23 7.51
CA VAL A 60 1.41 -13.79 7.49
C VAL A 60 -0.12 -13.56 7.41
N PRO A 61 -0.70 -12.66 8.21
CA PRO A 61 -2.15 -12.47 8.27
C PRO A 61 -2.64 -11.58 7.12
N ARG A 62 -2.38 -12.00 5.88
CA ARG A 62 -2.89 -11.46 4.61
C ARG A 62 -2.40 -12.37 3.49
N LEU A 63 -3.03 -12.28 2.32
CA LEU A 63 -2.48 -12.85 1.10
C LEU A 63 -1.67 -11.79 0.35
N THR A 64 -0.63 -12.21 -0.35
CA THR A 64 0.25 -11.34 -1.13
C THR A 64 0.37 -11.84 -2.56
N ALA A 65 0.70 -10.91 -3.46
CA ALA A 65 1.23 -11.20 -4.77
C ALA A 65 2.22 -10.10 -5.14
N TRP A 66 3.29 -10.46 -5.83
CA TRP A 66 4.35 -9.53 -6.20
C TRP A 66 4.55 -9.56 -7.71
N TYR A 67 4.73 -8.38 -8.29
CA TYR A 67 5.12 -8.21 -9.69
C TYR A 67 6.12 -7.06 -9.81
N GLY A 68 7.01 -7.14 -10.79
CA GLY A 68 8.01 -6.12 -11.00
C GLY A 68 9.10 -6.51 -11.99
N GLU A 69 9.72 -5.49 -12.56
CA GLU A 69 10.76 -5.59 -13.59
C GLU A 69 12.10 -6.03 -13.02
N VAL A 70 12.31 -5.89 -11.71
CA VAL A 70 13.56 -6.23 -11.02
C VAL A 70 13.30 -7.17 -9.85
N ALA A 71 14.16 -8.17 -9.69
CA ALA A 71 14.12 -9.04 -8.51
C ALA A 71 14.69 -8.29 -7.30
N TYR A 72 14.02 -8.36 -6.15
CA TYR A 72 14.54 -7.86 -4.88
C TYR A 72 13.93 -8.60 -3.68
N ARG A 73 14.56 -8.48 -2.51
CA ARG A 73 14.01 -8.98 -1.25
C ARG A 73 13.11 -7.95 -0.57
N TYR A 74 11.84 -8.29 -0.35
CA TYR A 74 10.92 -7.51 0.50
C TYR A 74 10.73 -8.23 1.83
N SER A 75 10.93 -7.53 2.96
CA SER A 75 10.83 -8.12 4.31
C SER A 75 11.62 -9.44 4.50
N GLY A 76 12.75 -9.59 3.79
CA GLY A 76 13.61 -10.79 3.82
C GLY A 76 13.20 -11.92 2.87
N VAL A 77 12.07 -11.81 2.17
CA VAL A 77 11.60 -12.81 1.18
C VAL A 77 12.06 -12.39 -0.22
N TYR A 78 12.70 -13.30 -0.95
CA TYR A 78 13.16 -13.05 -2.32
C TYR A 78 11.98 -13.13 -3.31
N HIS A 79 11.76 -12.06 -4.07
CA HIS A 79 10.78 -12.03 -5.14
C HIS A 79 11.49 -11.95 -6.49
N PRO A 80 11.34 -12.95 -7.37
CA PRO A 80 11.92 -12.92 -8.71
C PRO A 80 11.18 -11.92 -9.60
N ALA A 81 11.88 -11.27 -10.53
CA ALA A 81 11.27 -10.42 -11.55
C ALA A 81 10.13 -11.16 -12.26
N SER A 82 8.98 -10.50 -12.38
CA SER A 82 7.74 -11.06 -12.88
C SER A 82 6.97 -9.94 -13.57
N PRO A 83 6.59 -10.08 -14.85
CA PRO A 83 5.95 -9.00 -15.58
C PRO A 83 4.63 -8.61 -14.90
N PHE A 84 4.30 -7.32 -14.97
CA PHE A 84 3.02 -6.83 -14.51
C PHE A 84 1.87 -7.52 -15.27
N PRO A 85 0.90 -8.14 -14.58
CA PRO A 85 -0.29 -8.66 -15.22
C PRO A 85 -1.04 -7.54 -15.94
N SER A 86 -1.75 -7.88 -17.02
CA SER A 86 -2.53 -6.90 -17.82
C SER A 86 -3.56 -6.12 -16.99
N ILE A 87 -4.04 -6.69 -15.89
CA ILE A 87 -4.94 -6.03 -14.94
C ILE A 87 -4.21 -5.02 -14.03
N VAL A 88 -2.92 -5.20 -13.76
CA VAL A 88 -2.14 -4.34 -12.87
C VAL A 88 -1.46 -3.19 -13.63
N ALA A 89 -1.09 -3.40 -14.90
CA ALA A 89 -0.39 -2.38 -15.70
C ALA A 89 -1.13 -1.02 -15.78
N PRO A 90 -2.46 -0.96 -16.03
CA PRO A 90 -3.19 0.31 -16.01
C PRO A 90 -3.20 1.00 -14.64
N LEU A 91 -3.17 0.21 -13.55
CA LEU A 91 -3.12 0.72 -12.18
C LEU A 91 -1.74 1.30 -11.86
N ARG A 92 -0.68 0.75 -12.47
CA ARG A 92 0.66 1.35 -12.40
C ARG A 92 0.65 2.73 -13.03
N THR A 93 0.14 2.86 -14.25
CA THR A 93 0.04 4.15 -14.94
C THR A 93 -0.75 5.18 -14.13
N LEU A 94 -1.89 4.78 -13.58
CA LEU A 94 -2.66 5.64 -12.68
C LEU A 94 -1.86 6.06 -11.44
N ALA A 95 -1.15 5.14 -10.80
CA ALA A 95 -0.29 5.46 -9.67
C ALA A 95 0.83 6.46 -10.05
N GLU A 96 1.44 6.29 -11.22
CA GLU A 96 2.46 7.20 -11.74
C GLU A 96 1.90 8.61 -12.00
N GLU A 97 0.71 8.70 -12.60
CA GLU A 97 0.00 9.97 -12.84
C GLU A 97 -0.36 10.69 -11.53
N LEU A 98 -0.89 9.97 -10.54
CA LEU A 98 -1.31 10.54 -9.26
C LEU A 98 -0.14 11.00 -8.39
N SER A 99 1.02 10.34 -8.51
CA SER A 99 2.18 10.62 -7.66
C SER A 99 3.26 11.47 -8.33
N GLY A 100 3.25 11.56 -9.67
CA GLY A 100 4.33 12.17 -10.44
C GLY A 100 5.64 11.36 -10.44
N ALA A 101 5.63 10.11 -9.98
CA ALA A 101 6.80 9.24 -9.89
C ALA A 101 6.64 7.97 -10.73
N ALA A 102 7.75 7.44 -11.26
CA ALA A 102 7.75 6.16 -11.99
C ALA A 102 7.83 4.97 -11.04
N PHE A 103 7.22 3.84 -11.39
CA PHE A 103 7.24 2.61 -10.58
C PHE A 103 7.61 1.38 -11.41
N ASN A 104 8.42 0.50 -10.81
CA ASN A 104 8.89 -0.72 -11.48
C ASN A 104 8.57 -2.01 -10.69
N THR A 105 8.02 -1.88 -9.48
CA THR A 105 7.55 -3.02 -8.67
C THR A 105 6.23 -2.69 -7.99
N VAL A 106 5.47 -3.75 -7.66
CA VAL A 106 4.23 -3.66 -6.90
C VAL A 106 4.08 -4.85 -5.96
N LEU A 107 3.73 -4.55 -4.72
CA LEU A 107 3.27 -5.54 -3.75
C LEU A 107 1.77 -5.41 -3.57
N LEU A 108 1.04 -6.44 -3.96
CA LEU A 108 -0.39 -6.58 -3.71
C LEU A 108 -0.60 -7.25 -2.37
N ASN A 109 -1.54 -6.73 -1.59
CA ASN A 109 -1.96 -7.30 -0.31
C ASN A 109 -3.48 -7.46 -0.32
N GLN A 110 -3.97 -8.68 -0.11
CA GLN A 110 -5.38 -8.95 0.12
C GLN A 110 -5.61 -9.26 1.60
N TYR A 111 -6.40 -8.41 2.24
CA TYR A 111 -6.90 -8.59 3.58
C TYR A 111 -8.30 -9.20 3.46
N ARG A 112 -8.45 -10.46 3.87
CA ARG A 112 -9.70 -11.23 3.67
C ARG A 112 -10.83 -10.71 4.56
N ASP A 113 -10.49 -10.30 5.78
CA ASP A 113 -11.41 -9.76 6.78
C ASP A 113 -10.66 -8.92 7.84
N GLY A 114 -11.32 -8.61 8.96
CA GLY A 114 -10.76 -7.83 10.07
C GLY A 114 -9.63 -8.51 10.84
N ARG A 115 -9.40 -9.82 10.66
CA ARG A 115 -8.34 -10.60 11.32
C ARG A 115 -7.01 -10.51 10.57
N ASP A 116 -7.05 -10.12 9.31
CA ASP A 116 -5.87 -9.82 8.51
C ASP A 116 -5.32 -8.42 8.83
N SER A 117 -3.99 -8.29 8.83
CA SER A 117 -3.26 -7.10 9.28
C SER A 117 -1.84 -7.01 8.71
N VAL A 118 -1.22 -5.86 8.87
CA VAL A 118 0.23 -5.69 8.81
C VAL A 118 0.65 -4.89 10.03
N SER A 119 1.68 -5.37 10.74
CA SER A 119 2.21 -4.73 11.95
C SER A 119 2.95 -3.43 11.62
N TRP A 120 3.33 -2.67 12.65
CA TRP A 120 4.20 -1.50 12.49
C TRP A 120 5.47 -1.82 11.70
N HIS A 121 5.66 -1.12 10.58
CA HIS A 121 6.85 -1.19 9.74
C HIS A 121 7.07 0.16 9.03
N ALA A 122 8.21 0.32 8.38
CA ALA A 122 8.43 1.33 7.35
C ALA A 122 8.92 0.60 6.10
N ASP A 123 8.73 1.20 4.93
CA ASP A 123 9.32 0.73 3.68
C ASP A 123 10.70 1.40 3.52
N ASP A 124 11.67 0.95 4.32
CA ASP A 124 13.02 1.54 4.43
C ASP A 124 14.13 0.62 3.90
N GLU A 125 13.80 -0.31 3.00
CA GLU A 125 14.80 -1.13 2.32
C GLU A 125 15.75 -0.30 1.45
N GLU A 126 17.06 -0.59 1.51
CA GLU A 126 18.10 0.16 0.78
C GLU A 126 17.83 0.25 -0.73
N VAL A 127 17.20 -0.78 -1.31
CA VAL A 127 16.83 -0.83 -2.73
C VAL A 127 15.86 0.28 -3.14
N LEU A 128 15.12 0.88 -2.21
CA LEU A 128 14.20 2.00 -2.45
C LEU A 128 14.92 3.34 -2.55
N GLY A 129 16.20 3.41 -2.13
CA GLY A 129 16.98 4.64 -2.11
C GLY A 129 16.53 5.63 -1.04
N GLU A 130 16.94 6.89 -1.20
CA GLU A 130 16.65 7.95 -0.24
C GLU A 130 15.32 8.63 -0.57
N ASN A 131 14.45 8.76 0.45
CA ASN A 131 13.14 9.43 0.37
C ASN A 131 12.26 8.87 -0.77
N PRO A 132 11.98 7.55 -0.78
CA PRO A 132 11.22 6.95 -1.86
C PRO A 132 9.80 7.53 -1.92
N VAL A 133 9.29 7.69 -3.14
CA VAL A 133 7.86 7.88 -3.38
C VAL A 133 7.20 6.52 -3.45
N ILE A 134 6.12 6.35 -2.70
CA ILE A 134 5.32 5.12 -2.64
C ILE A 134 3.87 5.48 -2.92
N ALA A 135 3.24 4.79 -3.87
CA ALA A 135 1.82 4.95 -4.16
C ALA A 135 1.05 3.70 -3.74
N SER A 136 0.11 3.86 -2.81
CA SER A 136 -0.72 2.79 -2.25
C SER A 136 -2.17 2.95 -2.70
N LEU A 137 -2.61 2.14 -3.67
CA LEU A 137 -3.99 2.13 -4.16
C LEU A 137 -4.85 1.15 -3.36
N THR A 138 -6.02 1.59 -2.89
CA THR A 138 -6.94 0.80 -2.07
C THR A 138 -8.26 0.54 -2.79
N PHE A 139 -8.66 -0.74 -2.80
CA PHE A 139 -9.94 -1.22 -3.31
C PHE A 139 -10.61 -2.16 -2.30
N GLY A 140 -11.94 -2.31 -2.41
CA GLY A 140 -12.76 -3.00 -1.42
C GLY A 140 -12.96 -2.22 -0.11
N GLN A 141 -13.02 -2.96 1.00
CA GLN A 141 -13.47 -2.44 2.28
C GLN A 141 -12.52 -1.41 2.92
N GLU A 142 -13.11 -0.32 3.43
CA GLU A 142 -12.38 0.70 4.20
C GLU A 142 -11.74 0.11 5.46
N ARG A 143 -10.49 0.50 5.71
CA ARG A 143 -9.76 0.14 6.93
C ARG A 143 -8.99 1.34 7.46
N ARG A 144 -8.94 1.46 8.79
CA ARG A 144 -8.14 2.47 9.48
C ARG A 144 -6.66 2.11 9.40
N PHE A 145 -5.87 3.01 8.82
CA PHE A 145 -4.42 2.94 8.73
C PHE A 145 -3.81 3.88 9.76
N HIS A 146 -2.71 3.47 10.36
CA HIS A 146 -2.06 4.23 11.41
C HIS A 146 -0.63 4.57 11.03
N PHE A 147 -0.21 5.76 11.41
CA PHE A 147 1.17 6.22 11.43
C PHE A 147 1.63 6.43 12.87
N ARG A 148 2.90 6.17 13.14
CA ARG A 148 3.57 6.46 14.41
C ARG A 148 4.98 6.98 14.17
N HIS A 149 5.28 8.18 14.64
CA HIS A 149 6.62 8.75 14.50
C HIS A 149 7.63 7.96 15.35
N LYS A 150 8.80 7.63 14.76
CA LYS A 150 9.80 6.73 15.35
C LYS A 150 10.44 7.32 16.62
N LYS A 151 10.62 8.64 16.68
CA LYS A 151 11.29 9.33 17.80
C LYS A 151 10.32 9.85 18.85
N THR A 152 9.32 10.63 18.42
CA THR A 152 8.39 11.31 19.35
C THR A 152 7.24 10.40 19.78
N GLY A 153 6.92 9.38 18.99
CA GLY A 153 5.79 8.48 19.24
C GLY A 153 4.43 9.05 18.84
N ASP A 154 4.38 10.24 18.22
CA ASP A 154 3.16 10.87 17.72
C ASP A 154 2.40 9.94 16.78
N ARG A 155 1.06 9.98 16.83
CA ARG A 155 0.21 9.07 16.06
C ARG A 155 -0.79 9.82 15.22
N ILE A 156 -0.85 9.45 13.94
CA ILE A 156 -1.87 9.89 13.00
C ILE A 156 -2.66 8.67 12.55
N SER A 157 -3.96 8.82 12.38
CA SER A 157 -4.83 7.75 11.86
C SER A 157 -5.64 8.29 10.70
N VAL A 158 -5.75 7.50 9.65
CA VAL A 158 -6.52 7.83 8.46
C VAL A 158 -7.33 6.62 8.02
N ASP A 159 -8.57 6.84 7.66
CA ASP A 159 -9.41 5.80 7.07
C ASP A 159 -9.16 5.78 5.55
N LEU A 160 -8.77 4.62 5.03
CA LEU A 160 -8.45 4.40 3.61
C LEU A 160 -9.67 3.78 2.93
N PRO A 161 -10.52 4.57 2.26
CA PRO A 161 -11.76 4.07 1.67
C PRO A 161 -11.48 3.26 0.39
N HIS A 162 -12.54 2.63 -0.11
CA HIS A 162 -12.58 2.18 -1.50
C HIS A 162 -12.18 3.32 -2.46
N ASN A 163 -11.54 2.98 -3.58
CA ASN A 163 -11.22 3.93 -4.65
C ASN A 163 -10.35 5.10 -4.16
N SER A 164 -9.28 4.79 -3.43
CA SER A 164 -8.36 5.81 -2.91
C SER A 164 -6.90 5.49 -3.18
N ALA A 165 -6.07 6.53 -3.21
CA ALA A 165 -4.63 6.43 -3.26
C ALA A 165 -4.01 7.15 -2.06
N LEU A 166 -3.09 6.48 -1.37
CA LEU A 166 -2.23 7.08 -0.36
C LEU A 166 -0.83 7.22 -0.95
N ILE A 167 -0.38 8.46 -1.15
CA ILE A 167 0.97 8.76 -1.64
C ILE A 167 1.83 9.10 -0.44
N MET A 168 2.94 8.39 -0.27
CA MET A 168 3.91 8.63 0.80
C MET A 168 5.25 9.03 0.17
N SER A 169 5.79 10.18 0.56
CA SER A 169 7.01 10.77 0.00
C SER A 169 7.85 11.45 1.09
N GLY A 170 9.00 12.03 0.68
CA GLY A 170 9.90 12.73 1.59
C GLY A 170 10.47 11.81 2.67
N ALA A 171 10.65 12.34 3.88
CA ALA A 171 11.25 11.61 5.00
C ALA A 171 10.31 10.58 5.66
N THR A 172 9.13 10.31 5.09
CA THR A 172 8.10 9.47 5.73
C THR A 172 8.61 8.11 6.16
N GLN A 173 9.30 7.38 5.27
CA GLN A 173 9.80 6.03 5.61
C GLN A 173 10.95 6.05 6.62
N HIS A 174 11.69 7.16 6.70
CA HIS A 174 12.76 7.35 7.67
C HIS A 174 12.23 7.65 9.06
N CYS A 175 11.20 8.49 9.16
CA CYS A 175 10.73 9.07 10.42
C CYS A 175 9.44 8.43 10.96
N TRP A 176 8.63 7.80 10.12
CA TRP A 176 7.32 7.26 10.51
C TRP A 176 7.24 5.75 10.25
N LEU A 177 6.64 5.04 11.21
CA LEU A 177 6.15 3.68 11.01
C LEU A 177 4.68 3.74 10.62
N HIS A 178 4.20 2.72 9.93
CA HIS A 178 2.81 2.56 9.58
C HIS A 178 2.30 1.13 9.77
N GLN A 179 0.99 0.98 9.93
CA GLN A 179 0.35 -0.32 10.07
C GLN A 179 -1.11 -0.31 9.61
N LEU A 180 -1.61 -1.51 9.29
CA LEU A 180 -3.03 -1.79 9.17
C LEU A 180 -3.41 -2.81 10.26
N PRO A 181 -3.92 -2.38 11.42
CA PRO A 181 -4.17 -3.28 12.54
C PRO A 181 -5.38 -4.18 12.28
N LYS A 182 -5.46 -5.28 13.03
CA LYS A 182 -6.68 -6.09 13.13
C LYS A 182 -7.83 -5.27 13.69
N THR A 183 -9.06 -5.62 13.32
CA THR A 183 -10.28 -5.03 13.85
C THR A 183 -11.27 -6.11 14.24
N ALA A 184 -11.97 -5.90 15.36
CA ALA A 184 -13.09 -6.74 15.77
C ALA A 184 -14.38 -6.43 15.00
N ARG A 185 -14.43 -5.30 14.27
CA ARG A 185 -15.56 -4.98 13.39
C ARG A 185 -15.65 -6.01 12.27
N GLN A 186 -16.87 -6.43 11.95
CA GLN A 186 -17.11 -7.24 10.77
C GLN A 186 -16.90 -6.38 9.52
N VAL A 187 -15.85 -6.67 8.78
CA VAL A 187 -15.41 -5.90 7.62
C VAL A 187 -15.15 -6.86 6.46
N GLY A 188 -15.55 -6.47 5.26
CA GLY A 188 -15.31 -7.26 4.06
C GLY A 188 -13.85 -7.26 3.59
N PRO A 189 -13.57 -7.91 2.46
CA PRO A 189 -12.24 -7.98 1.87
C PRO A 189 -11.74 -6.61 1.38
N ARG A 190 -10.43 -6.39 1.50
CA ARG A 190 -9.71 -5.20 1.02
C ARG A 190 -8.49 -5.64 0.21
N ILE A 191 -8.26 -5.01 -0.92
CA ILE A 191 -7.04 -5.17 -1.73
C ILE A 191 -6.28 -3.85 -1.73
N ASN A 192 -4.97 -3.94 -1.51
CA ASN A 192 -4.04 -2.83 -1.57
C ASN A 192 -2.92 -3.13 -2.55
N LEU A 193 -2.60 -2.20 -3.44
CA LEU A 193 -1.45 -2.27 -4.34
C LEU A 193 -0.44 -1.21 -3.92
N THR A 194 0.76 -1.63 -3.53
CA THR A 194 1.83 -0.70 -3.12
C THR A 194 2.90 -0.67 -4.18
N PHE A 195 2.92 0.39 -4.96
CA PHE A 195 3.87 0.62 -6.04
C PHE A 195 5.13 1.30 -5.51
N ARG A 196 6.28 0.82 -5.96
CA ARG A 196 7.60 1.30 -5.55
C ARG A 196 8.54 1.34 -6.75
N ASN A 197 9.57 2.17 -6.64
CA ASN A 197 10.69 2.20 -7.57
C ASN A 197 11.93 1.65 -6.88
N THR A 198 12.32 0.44 -7.26
CA THR A 198 13.43 -0.27 -6.63
C THR A 198 14.64 -0.32 -7.56
N ARG A 199 15.82 -0.12 -7.00
CA ARG A 199 17.10 -0.40 -7.67
C ARG A 199 17.35 -1.92 -7.66
N PRO A 200 18.01 -2.47 -8.67
CA PRO A 200 18.49 -3.84 -8.62
C PRO A 200 19.38 -4.06 -7.39
N GLU A 201 19.26 -5.22 -6.72
CA GLU A 201 20.22 -5.59 -5.67
C GLU A 201 21.64 -5.56 -6.26
N SER A 202 22.54 -4.80 -5.61
CA SER A 202 23.96 -4.84 -5.95
C SER A 202 24.51 -6.18 -5.48
N ARG A 203 25.13 -6.94 -6.40
CA ARG A 203 25.84 -8.18 -6.06
C ARG A 203 27.04 -7.93 -5.15
#